data_AF-A0A6C0JGH1-F1
#
_entry.id   AF-A0A6C0JGH1-F1
#
_cell.length_a   1.000
_cell.length_b   1.000
_cell.length_c   1.000
_cell.angle_alpha   90.00
_cell.angle_beta   90.00
_cell.angle_gamma   90.00
#
_symmetry.space_group_name_H-M   'P 1'
#
loop_
_entity.id
_entity.type
_entity.pdbx_description
1 polymer ?
#
loop_
_entity_poly.entity_id
_entity_poly.type
_entity_poly.pdbx_seq_one_letter_code
_entity_poly.pdbx_strand_id
1 'polypeptide(L)'
;MQFLDPFPEHSENVPNSDDNVTLSTSSSSSSDITLDSICEEMVESIFCEEEEFLDSEKHNEKCYIGIASTFNDTGHILYANSIQCSTFFQYDIFYLYSYLHEYSIFDIHSMRGGNIDIMKLFILDDFYTVIIKTHWLRLIQRHWKRKYLNRKNIIKIRASPLTISFFEKNGKYPETCRDMPSIRGMLSCYK
;
A
#
# COMPACT_ATOMS: atom_id res chain seq x y z
N MET A 1 23.25 -52.31 -20.59
CA MET A 1 23.44 -50.91 -20.15
C MET A 1 22.23 -50.57 -19.30
N GLN A 2 22.45 -50.50 -17.99
CA GLN A 2 21.40 -50.41 -16.97
C GLN A 2 20.74 -49.03 -17.02
N PHE A 3 19.41 -49.00 -17.09
CA PHE A 3 18.61 -47.82 -16.78
C PHE A 3 18.53 -47.71 -15.27
N LEU A 4 18.98 -46.58 -14.73
CA LEU A 4 18.80 -46.18 -13.33
C LEU A 4 17.62 -45.20 -13.23
N ASP A 5 16.94 -45.32 -12.09
CA ASP A 5 15.53 -45.04 -11.81
C ASP A 5 15.03 -43.58 -11.96
N PRO A 6 13.71 -43.39 -12.17
CA PRO A 6 13.05 -42.11 -11.99
C PRO A 6 12.84 -41.77 -10.50
N PHE A 7 12.99 -40.48 -10.18
CA PHE A 7 12.79 -39.88 -8.85
C PHE A 7 11.41 -40.21 -8.23
N PRO A 8 11.31 -40.26 -6.89
CA PRO A 8 10.10 -40.69 -6.19
C PRO A 8 8.99 -39.64 -6.26
N GLU A 9 7.77 -40.10 -6.55
CA GLU A 9 6.54 -39.34 -6.36
C GLU A 9 6.30 -39.12 -4.85
N HIS A 10 6.35 -37.87 -4.41
CA HIS A 10 5.81 -37.50 -3.11
C HIS A 10 4.28 -37.42 -3.22
N SER A 11 3.61 -38.45 -2.70
CA SER A 11 2.19 -38.43 -2.40
C SER A 11 1.95 -37.60 -1.14
N GLU A 12 1.43 -36.38 -1.30
CA GLU A 12 0.83 -35.68 -0.17
C GLU A 12 -0.58 -36.23 0.04
N ASN A 13 -0.69 -37.11 1.04
CA ASN A 13 -1.94 -37.51 1.64
C ASN A 13 -2.59 -36.27 2.28
N VAL A 14 -3.76 -35.88 1.79
CA VAL A 14 -4.65 -34.92 2.44
C VAL A 14 -5.36 -35.64 3.60
N PRO A 15 -5.16 -35.25 4.87
CA PRO A 15 -6.04 -35.68 5.94
C PRO A 15 -7.22 -34.69 6.01
N ASN A 16 -8.40 -35.15 5.63
CA ASN A 16 -9.65 -34.58 6.12
C ASN A 16 -9.76 -34.94 7.60
N SER A 17 -9.67 -33.95 8.49
CA SER A 17 -10.07 -34.06 9.88
C SER A 17 -10.72 -32.74 10.29
N ASP A 18 -12.04 -32.80 10.52
CA ASP A 18 -12.83 -31.77 11.16
C ASP A 18 -12.38 -31.63 12.63
N ASP A 19 -11.29 -30.91 12.86
CA ASP A 19 -10.85 -30.55 14.21
C ASP A 19 -11.28 -29.11 14.50
N ASN A 20 -12.47 -29.01 15.09
CA ASN A 20 -12.91 -27.81 15.80
C ASN A 20 -11.86 -27.46 16.87
N VAL A 21 -11.08 -26.42 16.61
CA VAL A 21 -10.20 -25.80 17.61
C VAL A 21 -11.08 -25.26 18.73
N THR A 22 -11.27 -26.10 19.75
CA THR A 22 -11.96 -25.72 20.98
C THR A 22 -10.91 -25.03 21.85
N LEU A 23 -10.85 -23.70 21.76
CA LEU A 23 -10.00 -22.88 22.61
C LEU A 23 -10.54 -23.02 24.04
N SER A 24 -9.85 -23.78 24.88
CA SER A 24 -10.18 -23.93 26.29
C SER A 24 -9.80 -22.67 27.06
N THR A 25 -10.74 -21.72 27.11
CA THR A 25 -10.63 -20.50 27.93
C THR A 25 -10.82 -20.88 29.40
N SER A 26 -9.74 -20.90 30.16
CA SER A 26 -9.78 -20.97 31.62
C SER A 26 -10.41 -19.70 32.18
N SER A 27 -11.57 -19.85 32.79
CA SER A 27 -12.40 -18.80 33.40
C SER A 27 -11.66 -18.07 34.52
N SER A 28 -11.35 -16.79 34.29
CA SER A 28 -11.15 -15.79 35.33
C SER A 28 -11.89 -14.52 34.92
N SER A 29 -12.89 -14.15 35.74
CA SER A 29 -13.77 -12.97 35.69
C SER A 29 -13.50 -11.97 34.55
N SER A 30 -13.97 -12.27 33.34
CA SER A 30 -13.85 -11.38 32.19
C SER A 30 -15.11 -10.53 32.10
N SER A 31 -14.99 -9.23 32.37
CA SER A 31 -15.84 -8.25 31.70
C SER A 31 -15.75 -8.50 30.20
N ASP A 32 -16.87 -8.63 29.51
CA ASP A 32 -16.90 -8.71 28.05
C ASP A 32 -16.29 -7.43 27.47
N ILE A 33 -14.98 -7.45 27.21
CA ILE A 33 -14.32 -6.37 26.48
C ILE A 33 -14.82 -6.48 25.04
N THR A 34 -15.69 -5.55 24.64
CA THR A 34 -16.18 -5.49 23.26
C THR A 34 -15.06 -4.98 22.36
N LEU A 35 -15.11 -5.34 21.07
CA LEU A 35 -14.19 -4.80 20.06
C LEU A 35 -14.25 -3.26 20.02
N ASP A 36 -15.43 -2.70 20.23
CA ASP A 36 -15.65 -1.25 20.29
C ASP A 36 -14.88 -0.62 21.45
N SER A 37 -14.91 -1.24 22.64
CA SER A 37 -14.17 -0.76 23.81
C SER A 37 -12.65 -0.76 23.58
N ILE A 38 -12.12 -1.74 22.85
CA ILE A 38 -10.69 -1.77 22.50
C ILE A 38 -10.38 -0.68 21.47
N CYS A 39 -11.25 -0.48 20.49
CA CYS A 39 -11.06 0.55 19.48
C CYS A 39 -11.03 1.95 20.11
N GLU A 40 -11.96 2.23 21.04
CA GLU A 40 -12.02 3.48 21.80
C GLU A 40 -10.72 3.70 22.58
N GLU A 41 -10.23 2.70 23.33
CA GLU A 41 -8.97 2.79 24.08
C GLU A 41 -7.77 3.08 23.16
N MET A 42 -7.69 2.44 22.00
CA MET A 42 -6.61 2.67 21.04
C MET A 42 -6.69 4.07 20.42
N VAL A 43 -7.88 4.56 20.10
CA VAL A 43 -8.08 5.91 19.57
C VAL A 43 -7.71 6.97 20.60
N GLU A 44 -8.09 6.78 21.86
CA GLU A 44 -7.68 7.65 22.97
C GLU A 44 -6.16 7.67 23.16
N SER A 45 -5.51 6.49 23.07
CA SER A 45 -4.05 6.40 23.13
C SER A 45 -3.39 7.19 21.98
N ILE A 46 -3.89 7.06 20.75
CA ILE A 46 -3.37 7.82 19.61
C ILE A 46 -3.58 9.32 19.84
N PHE A 47 -4.74 9.74 20.34
CA PHE A 47 -5.02 11.15 20.64
C PHE A 47 -4.01 11.72 21.65
N CYS A 48 -3.71 10.99 22.73
CA CYS A 48 -2.75 11.45 23.73
C CYS A 48 -1.35 11.69 23.15
N GLU A 49 -0.94 10.92 22.14
CA GLU A 49 0.35 11.11 21.46
C GLU A 49 0.31 12.23 20.41
N GLU A 50 -0.85 12.43 19.77
CA GLU A 50 -1.01 13.34 18.64
C GLU A 50 -1.59 14.71 19.00
N GLU A 51 -2.10 14.95 20.21
CA GLU A 51 -2.79 16.20 20.61
C GLU A 51 -1.94 17.44 20.31
N GLU A 52 -0.68 17.46 20.74
CA GLU A 52 0.23 18.58 20.46
C GLU A 52 0.45 18.79 18.95
N PHE A 53 0.49 17.70 18.18
CA PHE A 53 0.64 17.78 16.73
C PHE A 53 -0.64 18.26 16.05
N LEU A 54 -1.80 17.80 16.50
CA LEU A 54 -3.11 18.18 16.00
C LEU A 54 -3.28 19.70 16.11
N ASP A 55 -3.00 20.26 17.28
CA ASP A 55 -3.13 21.69 17.58
C ASP A 55 -2.01 22.56 16.98
N SER A 56 -0.89 21.94 16.58
CA SER A 56 0.22 22.69 15.98
C SER A 56 -0.17 23.33 14.63
N GLU A 57 0.37 24.52 14.39
CA GLU A 57 0.21 25.21 13.11
C GLU A 57 0.75 24.36 11.94
N LYS A 58 -0.10 24.20 10.92
CA LYS A 58 0.30 23.49 9.71
C LYS A 58 1.11 24.41 8.81
N HIS A 59 2.10 23.83 8.15
CA HIS A 59 3.09 24.58 7.38
C HIS A 59 2.82 24.42 5.89
N ASN A 60 2.76 25.55 5.18
CA ASN A 60 2.56 25.56 3.75
C ASN A 60 3.62 24.71 3.03
N GLU A 61 3.21 24.01 1.98
CA GLU A 61 4.04 23.09 1.17
C GLU A 61 4.65 21.88 1.88
N LYS A 62 4.32 21.65 3.16
CA LYS A 62 4.80 20.48 3.89
C LYS A 62 3.98 19.24 3.51
N CYS A 63 4.63 18.07 3.60
CA CYS A 63 3.98 16.79 3.43
C CYS A 63 3.46 16.25 4.76
N TYR A 64 2.26 15.68 4.74
CA TYR A 64 1.56 15.11 5.87
C TYR A 64 1.04 13.72 5.51
N ILE A 65 0.84 12.86 6.52
CA ILE A 65 0.22 11.55 6.37
C ILE A 65 -1.15 11.63 7.02
N GLY A 66 -2.23 11.37 6.29
CA GLY A 66 -3.56 11.57 6.84
C GLY A 66 -4.68 11.39 5.83
N ILE A 67 -5.82 12.00 6.13
CA ILE A 67 -7.02 11.95 5.31
C ILE A 67 -7.36 13.33 4.75
N ALA A 68 -8.06 13.31 3.63
CA ALA A 68 -8.58 14.48 2.95
C ALA A 68 -9.97 14.20 2.39
N SER A 69 -10.74 15.27 2.20
CA SER A 69 -12.10 15.21 1.65
C SER A 69 -12.19 15.98 0.34
N THR A 70 -12.91 15.44 -0.63
CA THR A 70 -13.18 16.13 -1.89
C THR A 70 -14.40 17.02 -1.75
N PHE A 71 -14.27 18.30 -2.11
CA PHE A 71 -15.39 19.23 -2.14
C PHE A 71 -16.03 19.22 -3.54
N ASN A 72 -17.27 18.74 -3.63
CA ASN A 72 -17.91 18.37 -4.90
C ASN A 72 -18.06 19.53 -5.90
N ASP A 73 -18.22 20.76 -5.43
CA ASP A 73 -18.55 21.89 -6.32
C ASP A 73 -17.32 22.52 -6.98
N THR A 74 -16.15 22.42 -6.36
CA THR A 74 -14.91 23.07 -6.83
C THR A 74 -13.86 22.08 -7.31
N GLY A 75 -14.01 20.79 -6.99
CA GLY A 75 -13.00 19.77 -7.23
C GLY A 75 -11.75 19.93 -6.35
N HIS A 76 -11.78 20.84 -5.38
CA HIS A 76 -10.69 20.98 -4.41
C HIS A 76 -10.67 19.79 -3.45
N ILE A 77 -9.46 19.37 -3.11
CA ILE A 77 -9.22 18.36 -2.09
C ILE A 77 -8.81 19.11 -0.82
N LEU A 78 -9.61 19.01 0.23
CA LEU A 78 -9.41 19.70 1.49
C LEU A 78 -8.68 18.80 2.47
N TYR A 79 -7.68 19.36 3.14
CA TYR A 79 -7.03 18.71 4.28
C TYR A 79 -8.07 18.46 5.38
N ALA A 80 -8.18 17.22 5.86
CA ALA A 80 -9.11 16.87 6.93
C ALA A 80 -8.39 16.64 8.25
N ASN A 81 -7.46 15.68 8.29
CA ASN A 81 -6.66 15.40 9.48
C ASN A 81 -5.34 14.72 9.08
N SER A 82 -4.34 14.73 9.96
CA SER A 82 -3.07 14.05 9.77
C SER A 82 -2.43 13.61 11.07
N ILE A 83 -1.54 12.63 10.96
CA ILE A 83 -0.72 12.11 12.06
C ILE A 83 0.78 12.30 11.78
N GLN A 84 1.58 12.16 12.83
CA GLN A 84 3.02 12.05 12.70
C GLN A 84 3.46 10.74 12.03
N CYS A 85 4.66 10.75 11.45
CA CYS A 85 5.24 9.55 10.85
C CYS A 85 5.49 8.44 11.87
N SER A 86 5.89 8.79 13.11
CA SER A 86 6.09 7.85 14.21
C SER A 86 4.82 7.02 14.46
N THR A 87 3.72 7.72 14.65
CA THR A 87 2.40 7.16 14.96
C THR A 87 1.88 6.27 13.84
N PHE A 88 2.09 6.68 12.57
CA PHE A 88 1.74 5.86 11.41
C PHE A 88 2.40 4.46 11.41
N PHE A 89 3.63 4.35 11.92
CA PHE A 89 4.34 3.06 11.99
C PHE A 89 4.12 2.31 13.31
N GLN A 90 3.54 2.96 14.31
CA GLN A 90 3.32 2.41 15.64
C GLN A 90 1.99 1.66 15.74
N TYR A 91 0.94 2.19 15.11
CA TYR A 91 -0.42 1.66 15.24
C TYR A 91 -0.91 0.95 13.99
N ASP A 92 -1.86 0.04 14.19
CA ASP A 92 -2.56 -0.62 13.09
C ASP A 92 -3.38 0.38 12.28
N ILE A 93 -3.42 0.19 10.96
CA ILE A 93 -4.03 1.14 10.03
C ILE A 93 -5.54 1.37 10.32
N PHE A 94 -6.19 0.37 10.91
CA PHE A 94 -7.58 0.44 11.33
C PHE A 94 -7.79 1.52 12.42
N TYR A 95 -7.00 1.50 13.49
CA TYR A 95 -7.12 2.46 14.58
C TYR A 95 -6.71 3.87 14.16
N LEU A 96 -5.67 3.98 13.32
CA LEU A 96 -5.28 5.27 12.72
C LEU A 96 -6.43 5.87 11.89
N TYR A 97 -7.14 5.05 11.14
CA TYR A 97 -8.28 5.49 10.36
C TYR A 97 -9.43 5.96 11.27
N SER A 98 -9.75 5.21 12.32
CA SER A 98 -10.75 5.60 13.32
C SER A 98 -10.41 6.93 13.96
N TYR A 99 -9.18 7.10 14.47
CA TYR A 99 -8.69 8.35 15.06
C TYR A 99 -8.79 9.52 14.07
N LEU A 100 -8.25 9.35 12.86
CA LEU A 100 -8.22 10.42 11.85
C LEU A 100 -9.64 10.92 11.52
N HIS A 101 -10.62 10.01 11.49
CA HIS A 101 -12.02 10.34 11.23
C HIS A 101 -12.72 10.95 12.44
N GLU A 102 -12.52 10.40 13.64
CA GLU A 102 -13.16 10.87 14.87
C GLU A 102 -12.75 12.30 15.23
N TYR A 103 -11.48 12.63 15.01
CA TYR A 103 -10.93 13.97 15.25
C TYR A 103 -10.86 14.83 13.99
N SER A 104 -11.57 14.46 12.92
CA SER A 104 -11.71 15.29 11.72
C SER A 104 -12.87 16.27 11.86
N ILE A 105 -12.69 17.49 11.34
CA ILE A 105 -13.73 18.53 11.30
C ILE A 105 -14.85 18.17 10.31
N PHE A 106 -14.56 17.34 9.32
CA PHE A 106 -15.56 16.86 8.38
C PHE A 106 -16.32 15.68 8.99
N ASP A 107 -17.64 15.67 8.82
CA ASP A 107 -18.46 14.48 9.04
C ASP A 107 -18.22 13.51 7.87
N ILE A 108 -17.16 12.71 8.01
CA ILE A 108 -16.73 11.75 6.99
C ILE A 108 -17.43 10.39 7.21
N HIS A 109 -18.43 10.28 8.09
CA HIS A 109 -19.12 9.00 8.35
C HIS A 109 -19.80 8.42 7.09
N SER A 110 -20.04 9.22 6.05
CA SER A 110 -20.54 8.76 4.76
C SER A 110 -19.48 8.33 3.74
N MET A 111 -18.18 8.54 3.97
CA MET A 111 -17.13 8.14 3.02
C MET A 111 -16.52 6.79 3.42
N ARG A 112 -17.28 5.70 3.18
CA ARG A 112 -16.71 4.35 3.18
C ARG A 112 -15.60 4.27 2.12
N GLY A 113 -14.35 4.11 2.57
CA GLY A 113 -13.22 3.80 1.68
C GLY A 113 -12.20 4.90 1.44
N GLY A 114 -12.10 5.90 2.34
CA GLY A 114 -10.95 6.79 2.39
C GLY A 114 -9.64 6.00 2.57
N ASN A 115 -8.54 6.48 2.00
CA ASN A 115 -7.22 5.92 2.29
C ASN A 115 -6.45 6.93 3.15
N ILE A 116 -5.60 6.43 4.05
CA ILE A 116 -4.54 7.27 4.62
C ILE A 116 -3.52 7.52 3.51
N ASP A 117 -3.31 8.79 3.20
CA ASP A 117 -2.50 9.25 2.08
C ASP A 117 -1.36 10.16 2.53
N ILE A 118 -0.29 10.18 1.74
CA ILE A 118 0.73 11.22 1.78
C ILE A 118 0.20 12.41 0.99
N MET A 119 0.06 13.54 1.66
CA MET A 119 -0.58 14.75 1.15
C MET A 119 0.39 15.92 1.22
N LYS A 120 0.57 16.67 0.13
CA LYS A 120 1.28 17.95 0.18
C LYS A 120 0.27 19.06 0.44
N LEU A 121 0.41 19.76 1.56
CA LEU A 121 -0.46 20.86 1.96
C LEU A 121 -0.15 22.14 1.19
N PHE A 122 -1.20 22.88 0.85
CA PHE A 122 -1.15 24.26 0.37
C PHE A 122 -2.17 25.08 1.17
N ILE A 123 -1.71 26.22 1.69
CA ILE A 123 -2.54 27.16 2.42
C ILE A 123 -2.92 28.27 1.45
N LEU A 124 -4.19 28.34 1.06
CA LEU A 124 -4.73 29.38 0.18
C LEU A 124 -5.72 30.21 0.98
N ASP A 125 -5.38 31.48 1.20
CA ASP A 125 -6.13 32.38 2.07
C ASP A 125 -6.41 31.70 3.42
N ASP A 126 -7.67 31.33 3.68
CA ASP A 126 -8.12 30.70 4.93
C ASP A 126 -8.40 29.19 4.80
N PHE A 127 -8.06 28.56 3.68
CA PHE A 127 -8.36 27.15 3.42
C PHE A 127 -7.11 26.30 3.22
N TYR A 128 -7.15 25.09 3.79
CA TYR A 128 -6.12 24.07 3.63
C TYR A 128 -6.50 23.09 2.51
N THR A 129 -5.82 23.18 1.37
CA THR A 129 -5.97 22.25 0.26
C THR A 129 -4.77 21.32 0.14
N VAL A 130 -4.94 20.15 -0.47
CA VAL A 130 -3.87 19.17 -0.60
C VAL A 130 -3.75 18.58 -1.99
N ILE A 131 -2.52 18.18 -2.34
CA ILE A 131 -2.25 17.28 -3.45
C ILE A 131 -1.92 15.90 -2.90
N ILE A 132 -2.72 14.90 -3.28
CA ILE A 132 -2.51 13.50 -2.91
C ILE A 132 -1.29 12.93 -3.63
N LYS A 133 -0.16 12.82 -2.93
CA LYS A 133 1.11 12.28 -3.46
C LYS A 133 1.09 10.77 -3.59
N THR A 134 0.37 10.05 -2.74
CA THR A 134 0.25 8.58 -2.82
C THR A 134 -0.26 8.13 -4.18
N HIS A 135 -1.21 8.87 -4.76
CA HIS A 135 -1.74 8.57 -6.10
C HIS A 135 -0.62 8.51 -7.15
N TRP A 136 0.21 9.55 -7.21
CA TRP A 136 1.34 9.63 -8.14
C TRP A 136 2.42 8.57 -7.86
N LEU A 137 2.71 8.31 -6.58
CA LEU A 137 3.64 7.25 -6.19
C LEU A 137 3.14 5.88 -6.66
N ARG A 138 1.85 5.56 -6.46
CA ARG A 138 1.22 4.31 -6.93
C ARG A 138 1.31 4.17 -8.46
N LEU A 139 1.09 5.25 -9.22
CA LEU A 139 1.26 5.24 -10.68
C LEU A 139 2.71 4.91 -11.07
N ILE A 140 3.68 5.63 -10.52
CA ILE A 140 5.10 5.40 -10.79
C ILE A 140 5.49 3.96 -10.45
N GLN A 141 5.14 3.50 -9.25
CA GLN A 141 5.41 2.13 -8.80
C GLN A 141 4.79 1.09 -9.73
N ARG A 142 3.54 1.29 -10.19
CA ARG A 142 2.88 0.39 -11.14
C ARG A 142 3.63 0.30 -12.46
N HIS A 143 4.06 1.44 -13.02
CA HIS A 143 4.85 1.46 -14.24
C HIS A 143 6.22 0.80 -14.07
N TRP A 144 6.88 1.03 -12.93
CA TRP A 144 8.15 0.39 -12.58
C TRP A 144 8.02 -1.12 -12.48
N LYS A 145 7.04 -1.62 -11.72
CA LYS A 145 6.79 -3.06 -11.58
C LYS A 145 6.56 -3.72 -12.93
N ARG A 146 5.73 -3.11 -13.80
CA ARG A 146 5.48 -3.62 -15.16
C ARG A 146 6.74 -3.63 -16.03
N LYS A 147 7.52 -2.54 -16.01
CA LYS A 147 8.77 -2.46 -16.79
C LYS A 147 9.81 -3.45 -16.29
N TYR A 148 9.95 -3.58 -14.97
CA TYR A 148 10.84 -4.55 -14.34
C TYR A 148 10.48 -5.99 -14.75
N LEU A 149 9.19 -6.34 -14.72
CA LEU A 149 8.71 -7.65 -15.18
C LEU A 149 9.08 -7.91 -16.65
N ASN A 150 8.89 -6.94 -17.53
CA ASN A 150 9.27 -7.06 -18.94
C ASN A 150 10.78 -7.27 -19.11
N ARG A 151 11.61 -6.53 -18.35
CA ARG A 151 13.08 -6.72 -18.38
C ARG A 151 13.46 -8.12 -17.93
N LYS A 152 12.85 -8.62 -16.84
CA LYS A 152 13.09 -9.97 -16.32
C LYS A 152 12.77 -11.03 -17.38
N ASN A 153 11.66 -10.88 -18.09
CA ASN A 153 11.26 -11.78 -19.17
C ASN A 153 12.25 -11.75 -20.34
N ILE A 154 12.68 -10.56 -20.77
CA ILE A 154 13.69 -10.42 -21.84
C ILE A 154 15.01 -11.09 -21.45
N ILE A 155 15.49 -10.87 -20.22
CA ILE A 155 16.71 -11.50 -19.71
C ILE A 155 16.57 -13.03 -19.74
N LYS A 156 15.42 -13.57 -19.31
CA LYS A 156 15.15 -15.01 -19.37
C LYS A 156 15.19 -15.55 -20.80
N ILE A 157 14.60 -14.85 -21.76
CA ILE A 157 14.62 -15.24 -23.18
C ILE A 157 16.05 -15.19 -23.75
N ARG A 158 16.81 -14.13 -23.42
CA ARG A 158 18.20 -13.96 -23.85
C ARG A 158 19.15 -15.02 -23.29
N ALA A 159 18.85 -15.55 -22.11
CA ALA A 159 19.61 -16.63 -21.50
C ALA A 159 19.34 -18.01 -22.11
N SER A 160 18.34 -18.15 -22.99
CA SER A 160 18.06 -19.45 -23.62
C SER A 160 19.11 -19.81 -24.69
N PRO A 161 19.48 -21.10 -24.83
CA PRO A 161 20.48 -21.53 -25.80
C PRO A 161 20.13 -21.15 -27.25
N LEU A 162 18.85 -21.20 -27.61
CA LEU A 162 18.36 -20.81 -28.93
C LEU A 162 18.67 -19.34 -29.24
N THR A 163 18.37 -18.45 -28.28
CA THR A 163 18.62 -17.02 -28.43
C THR A 163 20.11 -16.70 -28.44
N ILE A 164 20.91 -17.41 -27.64
CA ILE A 164 22.37 -17.27 -27.62
C ILE A 164 22.95 -17.66 -28.98
N SER A 165 22.60 -18.83 -29.51
CA SER A 165 23.07 -19.27 -30.83
C SER A 165 22.63 -18.32 -31.95
N PHE A 166 21.42 -17.76 -31.86
CA PHE A 166 20.97 -16.74 -32.80
C PHE A 166 21.84 -15.47 -32.75
N PHE A 167 22.17 -15.00 -31.54
CA PHE A 167 23.03 -13.84 -31.33
C PHE A 167 24.44 -14.08 -31.87
N GLU A 168 25.01 -15.27 -31.66
CA GLU A 168 26.33 -15.64 -32.19
C GLU A 168 26.37 -15.60 -33.72
N LYS A 169 25.32 -16.07 -34.39
CA LYS A 169 25.24 -16.10 -35.85
C LYS A 169 24.98 -14.74 -36.49
N ASN A 170 24.19 -13.88 -35.84
CA ASN A 170 23.69 -12.64 -36.43
C ASN A 170 24.27 -11.34 -35.81
N GLY A 171 24.98 -11.46 -34.68
CA GLY A 171 25.50 -10.33 -33.89
C GLY A 171 24.43 -9.51 -33.16
N LYS A 172 23.14 -9.93 -33.20
CA LYS A 172 22.00 -9.22 -32.61
C LYS A 172 20.99 -10.21 -32.05
N TYR A 173 20.25 -9.79 -31.01
CA TYR A 173 19.15 -10.58 -30.46
C TYR A 173 17.92 -10.61 -31.40
N PRO A 174 17.10 -11.68 -31.35
CA PRO A 174 15.82 -11.76 -32.04
C PRO A 174 14.91 -10.57 -31.71
N GLU A 175 14.03 -10.18 -32.64
CA GLU A 175 13.18 -8.99 -32.52
C GLU A 175 12.36 -8.95 -31.23
N THR A 176 11.85 -10.10 -30.80
CA THR A 176 11.05 -10.24 -29.57
C THR A 176 11.79 -9.85 -28.28
N CYS A 177 13.13 -9.88 -28.29
CA CYS A 177 13.96 -9.56 -27.13
C CYS A 177 15.14 -8.64 -27.48
N ARG A 178 15.06 -7.94 -28.62
CA ARG A 178 16.13 -7.05 -29.11
C ARG A 178 16.31 -5.83 -28.23
N ASP A 179 15.19 -5.20 -27.84
CA ASP A 179 15.21 -3.93 -27.12
C ASP A 179 14.95 -4.14 -25.63
N MET A 180 15.76 -3.48 -24.80
CA MET A 180 15.57 -3.47 -23.35
C MET A 180 14.67 -2.27 -22.98
N PRO A 181 13.52 -2.48 -22.32
CA PRO A 181 12.63 -1.37 -22.02
C PRO A 181 13.25 -0.39 -21.02
N SER A 182 13.25 0.89 -21.40
CA SER A 182 13.68 2.00 -20.55
C SER A 182 12.55 2.51 -19.64
N ILE A 183 12.95 3.17 -18.56
CA ILE A 183 12.08 3.96 -17.67
C ILE A 183 11.76 5.34 -18.25
N ARG A 184 12.58 5.84 -19.19
CA ARG A 184 12.35 7.13 -19.84
C ARG A 184 11.03 7.11 -20.62
N GLY A 185 10.20 8.12 -20.43
CA GLY A 185 8.90 8.23 -21.09
C GLY A 185 7.82 7.30 -20.53
N MET A 186 8.06 6.59 -19.41
CA MET A 186 7.08 5.64 -18.86
C MET A 186 5.75 6.29 -18.43
N LEU A 187 5.77 7.60 -18.13
CA LEU A 187 4.61 8.39 -17.73
C LEU A 187 4.01 9.23 -18.87
N SER A 188 4.53 9.10 -20.11
CA SER A 188 4.08 9.91 -21.25
C SER A 188 2.60 9.74 -21.63
N CYS A 189 1.94 8.70 -21.11
CA CYS A 189 0.51 8.48 -21.29
C CYS A 189 -0.37 9.37 -20.40
N TYR A 190 0.19 9.97 -19.35
CA TYR A 190 -0.50 10.96 -18.52
C TYR A 190 -0.09 12.33 -19.04
N LYS A 191 -1.01 12.99 -19.75
CA LYS A 191 -0.87 14.36 -20.25
C LYS A 191 -1.76 15.28 -19.46
#